data_AF-F9XFX6-F1
#
_entry.id   AF-F9XFX6-F1
#
_cell.length_a   1.000
_cell.length_b   1.000
_cell.length_c   1.000
_cell.angle_alpha   90.00
_cell.angle_beta   90.00
_cell.angle_gamma   90.00
#
_symmetry.space_group_name_H-M   'P 1'
#
loop_
_entity.id
_entity.type
_entity.pdbx_description
1 polymer ?
#
loop_
_entity_poly.entity_id
_entity_poly.type
_entity_poly.pdbx_seq_one_letter_code
_entity_poly.pdbx_strand_id
1 'polypeptide(L)'
;MEYLVGKGADKRPAVDGIILQAPVSDREALDNELPAAFKQEADQLALKMCREKQSRDSMPNRLTKPVFGRIAITAQRWLDVSSPAPDHNGADDYFSSDLPTARLNTTFGKLPPTSPLLVLLSGSDESMPSSVDKQKLFETWSSVVKEAGSSVDEVNGGVIPGASHNCNSSAEDVVQDLVRRVVGYIGRIDDGSLMTTTSARI
;
A
#
# COMPACT_ATOMS: atom_id res chain seq x y z
N MET A 1 0.24 -7.06 -0.95
CA MET A 1 1.68 -7.22 -1.23
C MET A 1 2.23 -8.55 -0.75
N GLU A 2 2.14 -8.89 0.54
CA GLU A 2 2.76 -10.10 1.12
C GLU A 2 2.48 -11.42 0.36
N TYR A 3 1.26 -11.60 -0.20
CA TYR A 3 0.94 -12.78 -1.03
C TYR A 3 1.87 -12.94 -2.25
N LEU A 4 2.27 -11.84 -2.88
CA LEU A 4 3.03 -11.85 -4.14
C LEU A 4 4.55 -11.84 -3.92
N VAL A 5 5.02 -11.17 -2.87
CA VAL A 5 6.46 -10.87 -2.70
C VAL A 5 7.05 -11.36 -1.37
N GLY A 6 6.18 -11.85 -0.49
CA GLY A 6 6.53 -12.34 0.83
C GLY A 6 7.21 -13.70 0.83
N LYS A 7 7.49 -14.20 2.04
CA LYS A 7 8.18 -15.50 2.20
C LYS A 7 7.31 -16.64 1.66
N GLY A 8 7.87 -17.43 0.74
CA GLY A 8 7.19 -18.58 0.14
C GLY A 8 6.21 -18.21 -0.97
N ALA A 9 6.28 -17.00 -1.51
CA ALA A 9 5.43 -16.58 -2.63
C ALA A 9 5.58 -17.47 -3.88
N ASP A 10 6.78 -18.04 -4.10
CA ASP A 10 7.09 -18.99 -5.16
C ASP A 10 6.27 -20.28 -5.14
N LYS A 11 5.65 -20.60 -3.99
CA LYS A 11 4.86 -21.83 -3.78
C LYS A 11 3.36 -21.58 -3.84
N ARG A 12 2.93 -20.32 -4.00
CA ARG A 12 1.52 -19.94 -4.01
C ARG A 12 0.98 -20.00 -5.44
N PRO A 13 -0.34 -20.22 -5.63
CA PRO A 13 -0.97 -20.07 -6.93
C PRO A 13 -0.65 -18.72 -7.56
N ALA A 14 -0.35 -18.74 -8.86
CA ALA A 14 -0.12 -17.54 -9.65
C ALA A 14 -1.37 -16.65 -9.67
N VAL A 15 -1.15 -15.35 -9.88
CA VAL A 15 -2.19 -14.33 -9.95
C VAL A 15 -2.08 -13.65 -11.31
N ASP A 16 -3.16 -13.57 -12.07
CA ASP A 16 -3.13 -13.04 -13.45
C ASP A 16 -3.16 -11.50 -13.51
N GLY A 17 -3.48 -10.83 -12.41
CA GLY A 17 -3.56 -9.38 -12.33
C GLY A 17 -3.69 -8.86 -10.90
N ILE A 18 -3.23 -7.64 -10.66
CA ILE A 18 -3.18 -6.99 -9.35
C ILE A 18 -3.94 -5.67 -9.44
N ILE A 19 -4.92 -5.46 -8.54
CA ILE A 19 -5.61 -4.18 -8.38
C ILE A 19 -5.34 -3.66 -6.96
N LEU A 20 -4.83 -2.44 -6.86
CA LEU A 20 -4.69 -1.70 -5.61
C LEU A 20 -5.66 -0.51 -5.65
N GLN A 21 -6.77 -0.61 -4.92
CA GLN A 21 -7.71 0.49 -4.73
C GLN A 21 -7.41 1.20 -3.41
N ALA A 22 -7.29 2.54 -3.48
CA ALA A 22 -6.90 3.41 -2.38
C ALA A 22 -5.73 2.87 -1.52
N PRO A 23 -4.59 2.47 -2.11
CA PRO A 23 -3.42 2.10 -1.32
C PRO A 23 -2.89 3.34 -0.58
N VAL A 24 -3.06 3.37 0.73
CA VAL A 24 -2.62 4.44 1.63
C VAL A 24 -1.64 3.90 2.66
N SER A 25 -0.78 4.78 3.18
CA SER A 25 0.11 4.45 4.28
C SER A 25 -0.59 4.64 5.62
N ASP A 26 -0.76 3.55 6.38
CA ASP A 26 -1.18 3.63 7.78
C ASP A 26 -0.22 4.52 8.59
N ARG A 27 1.08 4.48 8.30
CA ARG A 27 2.08 5.31 8.98
C ARG A 27 1.82 6.80 8.78
N GLU A 28 1.65 7.23 7.52
CA GLU A 28 1.40 8.63 7.21
C GLU A 28 0.00 9.08 7.67
N ALA A 29 -1.00 8.18 7.64
CA ALA A 29 -2.31 8.43 8.23
C ALA A 29 -2.20 8.67 9.74
N LEU A 30 -1.45 7.83 10.46
CA LEU A 30 -1.18 7.99 11.89
C LEU A 30 -0.46 9.30 12.21
N ASP A 31 0.53 9.68 11.40
CA ASP A 31 1.27 10.94 11.56
C ASP A 31 0.35 12.17 11.35
N ASN A 32 -0.66 12.05 10.48
CA ASN A 32 -1.63 13.11 10.20
C ASN A 32 -2.76 13.20 11.23
N GLU A 33 -3.20 12.07 11.78
CA GLU A 33 -4.36 12.00 12.69
C GLU A 33 -3.97 12.14 14.17
N LEU A 34 -2.77 11.71 14.57
CA LEU A 34 -2.36 11.69 15.97
C LEU A 34 -1.44 12.86 16.33
N PRO A 35 -1.54 13.40 17.56
CA PRO A 35 -0.51 14.29 18.07
C PRO A 35 0.86 13.60 18.09
N ALA A 36 1.90 14.29 17.60
CA ALA A 36 3.25 13.73 17.51
C ALA A 36 3.77 13.12 18.83
N ALA A 37 3.53 13.78 19.97
CA ALA A 37 3.92 13.28 21.28
C ALA A 37 3.21 11.97 21.66
N PHE A 38 1.94 11.81 21.26
CA PHE A 38 1.17 10.59 21.50
C PHE A 38 1.74 9.43 20.68
N LYS A 39 1.95 9.64 19.38
CA LYS A 39 2.52 8.61 18.50
C LYS A 39 3.91 8.20 18.97
N GLN A 40 4.75 9.17 19.34
CA GLN A 40 6.09 8.92 19.88
C GLN A 40 6.05 8.05 21.15
N GLU A 41 5.11 8.30 22.07
CA GLU A 41 4.96 7.47 23.27
C GLU A 41 4.59 6.03 22.92
N ALA A 42 3.63 5.84 22.02
CA ALA A 42 3.19 4.52 21.57
C ALA A 42 4.32 3.75 20.85
N ASP A 43 5.05 4.43 19.95
CA ASP A 43 6.20 3.87 19.24
C ASP A 43 7.30 3.44 20.21
N GLN A 44 7.67 4.28 21.18
CA GLN A 44 8.69 3.97 22.18
C GLN A 44 8.29 2.78 23.06
N LEU A 45 7.03 2.70 23.47
CA LEU A 45 6.53 1.58 24.25
C LEU A 45 6.56 0.29 23.45
N ALA A 46 6.06 0.29 22.22
CA ALA A 46 6.06 -0.89 21.35
C ALA A 46 7.49 -1.39 21.10
N LEU A 47 8.42 -0.48 20.78
CA LEU A 47 9.85 -0.80 20.62
C LEU A 47 10.44 -1.42 21.90
N LYS A 48 10.11 -0.87 23.07
CA LYS A 48 10.54 -1.40 24.37
C LYS A 48 9.99 -2.82 24.58
N MET A 49 8.69 -3.03 24.41
CA MET A 49 8.05 -4.34 24.58
C MET A 49 8.69 -5.38 23.65
N CYS A 50 8.98 -5.03 22.40
CA CYS A 50 9.67 -5.94 21.48
C CYS A 50 11.09 -6.29 21.95
N ARG A 51 11.87 -5.32 22.44
CA ARG A 51 13.20 -5.58 23.04
C ARG A 51 13.13 -6.48 24.27
N GLU A 52 12.06 -6.36 25.05
CA GLU A 52 11.79 -7.16 26.26
C GLU A 52 11.12 -8.52 25.96
N LYS A 53 11.07 -8.92 24.67
CA LYS A 53 10.45 -10.18 24.20
C LYS A 53 8.94 -10.28 24.46
N GLN A 54 8.27 -9.14 24.58
CA GLN A 54 6.82 -8.98 24.76
C GLN A 54 6.14 -8.52 23.47
N SER A 55 6.70 -8.85 22.30
CA SER A 55 6.21 -8.37 21.00
C SER A 55 4.77 -8.84 20.69
N ARG A 56 4.35 -9.96 21.28
CA ARG A 56 3.00 -10.54 21.14
C ARG A 56 2.02 -10.07 22.21
N ASP A 57 2.47 -9.29 23.18
CA ASP A 57 1.62 -8.79 24.25
C ASP A 57 0.83 -7.58 23.74
N SER A 58 -0.40 -7.44 24.25
CA SER A 58 -1.27 -6.31 23.90
C SER A 58 -0.71 -5.01 24.47
N MET A 59 -0.67 -3.97 23.64
CA MET A 59 -0.35 -2.62 24.10
C MET A 59 -1.48 -2.05 24.98
N PRO A 60 -1.17 -1.12 25.90
CA PRO A 60 -2.18 -0.46 26.72
C PRO A 60 -3.26 0.21 25.88
N ASN A 61 -4.53 -0.06 26.19
CA ASN A 61 -5.66 0.45 25.43
C ASN A 61 -5.67 1.98 25.28
N ARG A 62 -5.13 2.74 26.25
CA ARG A 62 -5.04 4.21 26.15
C ARG A 62 -4.23 4.69 24.94
N LEU A 63 -3.25 3.89 24.49
CA LEU A 63 -2.37 4.20 23.36
C LEU A 63 -2.91 3.69 22.03
N THR A 64 -3.80 2.71 22.05
CA THR A 64 -4.29 2.05 20.83
C THR A 64 -5.72 2.43 20.47
N LYS A 65 -6.54 2.78 21.46
CA LYS A 65 -7.96 3.10 21.29
C LYS A 65 -8.23 4.28 20.35
N PRO A 66 -7.43 5.36 20.33
CA PRO A 66 -7.66 6.46 19.39
C PRO A 66 -7.58 6.04 17.91
N VAL A 67 -6.83 4.98 17.62
CA VAL A 67 -6.62 4.46 16.25
C VAL A 67 -7.51 3.25 15.98
N PHE A 68 -7.45 2.24 16.86
CA PHE A 68 -8.06 0.92 16.65
C PHE A 68 -9.35 0.70 17.45
N GLY A 69 -9.85 1.75 18.13
CA GLY A 69 -11.07 1.68 18.91
C GLY A 69 -11.01 0.63 20.02
N ARG A 70 -11.85 -0.41 19.91
CA ARG A 70 -11.95 -1.48 20.91
C ARG A 70 -11.03 -2.67 20.61
N ILE A 71 -10.30 -2.63 19.50
CA ILE A 71 -9.46 -3.75 19.07
C ILE A 71 -8.12 -3.68 19.80
N ALA A 72 -7.76 -4.77 20.47
CA ALA A 72 -6.43 -4.93 21.05
C ALA A 72 -5.41 -5.20 19.94
N ILE A 73 -4.27 -4.54 20.01
CA ILE A 73 -3.16 -4.73 19.09
C ILE A 73 -1.92 -5.12 19.89
N THR A 74 -1.11 -6.01 19.33
CA THR A 74 0.17 -6.39 19.91
C THR A 74 1.23 -5.33 19.66
N ALA A 75 2.28 -5.28 20.48
CA ALA A 75 3.43 -4.39 20.23
C ALA A 75 4.03 -4.55 18.83
N GLN A 76 4.17 -5.78 18.33
CA GLN A 76 4.70 -6.02 16.97
C GLN A 76 3.82 -5.38 15.89
N ARG A 77 2.51 -5.66 15.91
CA ARG A 77 1.55 -5.10 14.95
C ARG A 77 1.56 -3.57 14.94
N TRP A 78 1.74 -2.92 16.11
CA TRP A 78 1.91 -1.46 16.15
C TRP A 78 3.17 -1.00 15.42
N LEU A 79 4.31 -1.67 15.60
CA LEU A 79 5.52 -1.35 14.84
C LEU A 79 5.37 -1.61 13.35
N ASP A 80 4.62 -2.65 12.97
CA ASP A 80 4.41 -2.99 11.57
C ASP A 80 3.61 -1.91 10.83
N VAL A 81 2.62 -1.28 11.48
CA VAL A 81 1.84 -0.14 10.92
C VAL A 81 2.53 1.20 11.08
N SER A 82 3.04 1.49 12.28
CA SER A 82 3.55 2.81 12.65
C SER A 82 4.96 3.05 12.12
N SER A 83 5.63 1.97 11.69
CA SER A 83 6.91 1.95 10.98
C SER A 83 7.84 3.09 11.43
N PRO A 84 8.21 3.11 12.72
CA PRO A 84 8.80 4.29 13.34
C PRO A 84 10.18 4.61 12.78
N ALA A 85 10.53 5.90 12.85
CA ALA A 85 11.86 6.39 12.55
C ALA A 85 12.92 5.78 13.51
N PRO A 86 14.20 5.72 13.08
CA PRO A 86 14.72 6.14 11.78
C PRO A 86 14.60 5.08 10.67
N ASP A 87 14.30 3.83 11.04
CA ASP A 87 14.49 2.70 10.13
C ASP A 87 13.34 2.48 9.14
N HIS A 88 12.11 2.91 9.49
CA HIS A 88 10.91 2.75 8.66
C HIS A 88 10.78 1.33 8.07
N ASN A 89 10.99 0.33 8.93
CA ASN A 89 11.07 -1.08 8.55
C ASN A 89 9.82 -1.88 8.93
N GLY A 90 8.70 -1.20 9.23
CA GLY A 90 7.43 -1.85 9.53
C GLY A 90 7.02 -2.80 8.41
N ALA A 91 6.50 -3.97 8.78
CA ALA A 91 6.15 -4.99 7.80
C ALA A 91 5.02 -4.57 6.86
N ASP A 92 4.15 -3.64 7.29
CA ASP A 92 2.98 -3.18 6.54
C ASP A 92 3.19 -1.83 5.84
N ASP A 93 4.36 -1.21 6.02
CA ASP A 93 4.72 0.06 5.38
C ASP A 93 5.18 -0.17 3.93
N TYR A 94 4.19 -0.30 3.05
CA TYR A 94 4.36 -0.48 1.61
C TYR A 94 4.14 0.79 0.80
N PHE A 95 3.38 1.75 1.34
CA PHE A 95 2.75 2.82 0.55
C PHE A 95 3.16 4.23 0.99
N SER A 96 4.06 4.37 1.98
CA SER A 96 4.47 5.71 2.41
C SER A 96 5.16 6.46 1.27
N SER A 97 4.86 7.75 1.17
CA SER A 97 5.28 8.57 0.04
C SER A 97 6.79 8.89 0.01
N ASP A 98 7.47 8.72 1.14
CA ASP A 98 8.92 8.95 1.30
C ASP A 98 9.78 7.67 1.24
N LEU A 99 9.19 6.50 0.95
CA LEU A 99 9.95 5.25 0.93
C LEU A 99 11.06 5.33 -0.13
N PRO A 100 12.31 4.98 0.22
CA PRO A 100 13.40 5.01 -0.74
C PRO A 100 13.18 3.96 -1.83
N THR A 101 13.66 4.22 -3.05
CA THR A 101 13.57 3.29 -4.19
C THR A 101 14.08 1.89 -3.82
N ALA A 102 15.14 1.78 -3.01
CA ALA A 102 15.65 0.50 -2.52
C ALA A 102 14.59 -0.32 -1.76
N ARG A 103 13.73 0.33 -0.96
CA ARG A 103 12.61 -0.33 -0.26
C ARG A 103 11.49 -0.71 -1.23
N LEU A 104 11.12 0.18 -2.15
CA LEU A 104 10.13 -0.10 -3.20
C LEU A 104 10.56 -1.28 -4.10
N ASN A 105 11.85 -1.40 -4.39
CA ASN A 105 12.41 -2.54 -5.14
C ASN A 105 12.27 -3.88 -4.42
N THR A 106 12.14 -3.88 -3.08
CA THR A 106 11.85 -5.13 -2.35
C THR A 106 10.38 -5.53 -2.38
N THR A 107 9.50 -4.68 -2.92
CA THR A 107 8.05 -4.85 -2.92
C THR A 107 7.49 -4.69 -4.33
N PHE A 108 7.19 -3.48 -4.80
CA PHE A 108 6.76 -3.19 -6.17
C PHE A 108 7.73 -3.75 -7.22
N GLY A 109 9.04 -3.63 -7.00
CA GLY A 109 10.07 -4.18 -7.90
C GLY A 109 10.20 -5.71 -7.88
N LYS A 110 9.37 -6.42 -7.11
CA LYS A 110 9.28 -7.89 -7.11
C LYS A 110 7.96 -8.42 -7.65
N LEU A 111 7.07 -7.55 -8.13
CA LEU A 111 5.82 -8.01 -8.73
C LEU A 111 6.11 -8.92 -9.94
N PRO A 112 5.39 -10.03 -10.12
CA PRO A 112 5.65 -10.94 -11.23
C PRO A 112 5.39 -10.29 -12.60
N PRO A 113 6.23 -10.54 -13.62
CA PRO A 113 6.01 -10.00 -14.97
C PRO A 113 4.69 -10.43 -15.63
N THR A 114 4.14 -11.57 -15.19
CA THR A 114 2.86 -12.12 -15.65
C THR A 114 1.65 -11.51 -14.96
N SER A 115 1.85 -10.61 -14.00
CA SER A 115 0.82 -10.05 -13.15
C SER A 115 0.81 -8.52 -13.27
N PRO A 116 0.21 -7.95 -14.34
CA PRO A 116 0.11 -6.50 -14.52
C PRO A 116 -0.51 -5.83 -13.29
N LEU A 117 -0.08 -4.61 -12.98
CA LEU A 117 -0.59 -3.83 -11.86
C LEU A 117 -1.55 -2.72 -12.31
N LEU A 118 -2.70 -2.60 -11.65
CA LEU A 118 -3.56 -1.42 -11.67
C LEU A 118 -3.52 -0.74 -10.31
N VAL A 119 -3.14 0.54 -10.30
CA VAL A 119 -3.21 1.39 -9.10
C VAL A 119 -4.30 2.44 -9.28
N LEU A 120 -5.23 2.51 -8.34
CA LEU A 120 -6.34 3.44 -8.32
C LEU A 120 -6.28 4.26 -7.02
N LEU A 121 -5.64 5.42 -7.08
CA LEU A 121 -5.55 6.35 -5.94
C LEU A 121 -6.84 7.16 -5.83
N SER A 122 -7.37 7.29 -4.61
CA SER A 122 -8.53 8.12 -4.34
C SER A 122 -8.13 9.60 -4.25
N GLY A 123 -8.71 10.47 -5.10
CA GLY A 123 -8.32 11.88 -5.19
C GLY A 123 -8.64 12.70 -3.94
N SER A 124 -9.72 12.34 -3.25
CA SER A 124 -10.24 12.96 -2.02
C SER A 124 -10.14 12.02 -0.83
N ASP A 125 -9.14 11.12 -0.83
CA ASP A 125 -8.88 10.20 0.27
C ASP A 125 -8.55 10.95 1.58
N GLU A 126 -9.37 10.71 2.60
CA GLU A 126 -9.26 11.32 3.93
C GLU A 126 -8.10 10.80 4.77
N SER A 127 -7.58 9.61 4.44
CA SER A 127 -6.48 8.97 5.17
C SER A 127 -5.10 9.35 4.60
N MET A 128 -5.05 10.02 3.45
CA MET A 128 -3.80 10.48 2.86
C MET A 128 -3.54 11.96 3.20
N PRO A 129 -2.38 12.33 3.77
CA PRO A 129 -2.06 13.72 4.07
C PRO A 129 -2.14 14.61 2.82
N SER A 130 -2.66 15.84 2.96
CA SER A 130 -2.82 16.76 1.83
C SER A 130 -1.48 17.20 1.19
N SER A 131 -0.37 17.02 1.91
CA SER A 131 0.98 17.29 1.40
C SER A 131 1.51 16.23 0.43
N VAL A 132 0.87 15.06 0.35
CA VAL A 132 1.29 13.98 -0.55
C VAL A 132 0.86 14.29 -1.98
N ASP A 133 1.84 14.32 -2.89
CA ASP A 133 1.59 14.41 -4.33
C ASP A 133 1.20 13.03 -4.88
N LYS A 134 -0.11 12.81 -5.01
CA LYS A 134 -0.69 11.54 -5.47
C LYS A 134 -0.25 11.15 -6.88
N GLN A 135 -0.06 12.13 -7.76
CA GLN A 135 0.34 11.87 -9.14
C GLN A 135 1.80 11.42 -9.19
N LYS A 136 2.68 12.15 -8.49
CA LYS A 136 4.09 11.75 -8.36
C LYS A 136 4.24 10.39 -7.66
N LEU A 137 3.39 10.09 -6.68
CA LEU A 137 3.39 8.79 -6.00
C LEU A 137 3.04 7.65 -6.96
N PHE A 138 1.98 7.81 -7.76
CA PHE A 138 1.61 6.87 -8.81
C PHE A 138 2.74 6.66 -9.83
N GLU A 139 3.36 7.75 -10.31
CA GLU A 139 4.48 7.70 -11.25
C GLU A 139 5.69 6.97 -10.68
N THR A 140 6.00 7.21 -9.40
CA THR A 140 7.13 6.57 -8.70
C THR A 140 6.94 5.06 -8.62
N TRP A 141 5.78 4.60 -8.16
CA TRP A 141 5.49 3.17 -8.09
C TRP A 141 5.46 2.54 -9.48
N SER A 142 4.88 3.24 -10.47
CA SER A 142 4.80 2.76 -11.85
C SER A 142 6.19 2.59 -12.47
N SER A 143 7.11 3.53 -12.23
CA SER A 143 8.50 3.43 -12.69
C SER A 143 9.19 2.21 -12.10
N VAL A 144 9.09 2.00 -10.78
CA VAL A 144 9.71 0.86 -10.09
C VAL A 144 9.23 -0.48 -10.65
N VAL A 145 7.93 -0.63 -10.89
CA VAL A 145 7.37 -1.88 -11.46
C VAL A 145 7.86 -2.10 -12.90
N LYS A 146 7.85 -1.05 -13.73
CA LYS A 146 8.29 -1.12 -15.13
C LYS A 146 9.79 -1.42 -15.26
N GLU A 147 10.62 -0.77 -14.44
CA GLU A 147 12.07 -1.01 -14.39
C GLU A 147 12.41 -2.44 -13.95
N ALA A 148 11.56 -3.06 -13.13
CA ALA A 148 11.69 -4.45 -12.73
C ALA A 148 11.21 -5.47 -13.79
N GLY A 149 10.66 -5.00 -14.93
CA GLY A 149 10.22 -5.85 -16.04
C GLY A 149 8.75 -6.29 -15.97
N SER A 150 7.98 -5.72 -15.05
CA SER A 150 6.54 -5.97 -14.92
C SER A 150 5.73 -4.80 -15.51
N SER A 151 4.46 -5.03 -15.83
CA SER A 151 3.61 -4.03 -16.46
C SER A 151 2.69 -3.32 -15.46
N VAL A 152 2.35 -2.07 -15.80
CA VAL A 152 1.37 -1.27 -15.08
C VAL A 152 0.36 -0.75 -16.10
N ASP A 153 -0.93 -0.84 -15.79
CA ASP A 153 -1.96 -0.24 -16.61
C ASP A 153 -2.08 1.26 -16.31
N GLU A 154 -1.28 2.05 -17.00
CA GLU A 154 -1.31 3.52 -16.93
C GLU A 154 -2.47 4.13 -17.72
N VAL A 155 -3.20 3.33 -18.51
CA VAL A 155 -4.39 3.80 -19.25
C VAL A 155 -5.59 3.89 -18.31
N ASN A 156 -5.80 2.87 -17.49
CA ASN A 156 -6.90 2.83 -16.52
C ASN A 156 -6.47 3.27 -15.11
N GLY A 157 -5.19 3.18 -14.79
CA GLY A 157 -4.62 3.55 -13.49
C GLY A 157 -4.51 5.06 -13.28
N GLY A 158 -4.18 5.43 -12.04
CA GLY A 158 -3.93 6.81 -11.63
C GLY A 158 -4.88 7.29 -10.53
N VAL A 159 -5.05 8.61 -10.45
CA VAL A 159 -5.90 9.25 -9.46
C VAL A 159 -7.34 9.34 -9.96
N ILE A 160 -8.30 8.88 -9.15
CA ILE A 160 -9.74 9.00 -9.39
C ILE A 160 -10.22 10.29 -8.71
N PRO A 161 -10.56 11.36 -9.46
CA PRO A 161 -10.97 12.62 -8.87
C PRO A 161 -12.23 12.47 -8.01
N GLY A 162 -12.26 13.09 -6.83
CA GLY A 162 -13.42 13.08 -5.94
C GLY A 162 -13.69 11.76 -5.21
N ALA A 163 -12.89 10.71 -5.44
CA ALA A 163 -13.03 9.45 -4.72
C ALA A 163 -12.58 9.61 -3.26
N SER A 164 -13.42 9.19 -2.31
CA SER A 164 -13.06 8.97 -0.91
C SER A 164 -12.33 7.63 -0.76
N HIS A 165 -11.77 7.36 0.42
CA HIS A 165 -11.00 6.12 0.66
C HIS A 165 -11.78 4.85 0.27
N ASN A 166 -13.02 4.73 0.75
CA ASN A 166 -13.88 3.57 0.53
C ASN A 166 -15.01 3.81 -0.48
N CYS A 167 -15.04 4.98 -1.12
CA CYS A 167 -16.09 5.42 -2.05
C CYS A 167 -17.52 5.51 -1.47
N ASN A 168 -17.74 5.29 -0.16
CA ASN A 168 -19.09 5.29 0.43
C ASN A 168 -19.74 6.68 0.42
N SER A 169 -18.94 7.75 0.46
CA SER A 169 -19.40 9.14 0.41
C SER A 169 -19.17 9.77 -0.97
N SER A 170 -18.68 9.00 -1.94
CA SER A 170 -18.40 9.50 -3.28
C SER A 170 -19.67 9.61 -4.11
N ALA A 171 -19.67 10.57 -5.05
CA ALA A 171 -20.75 10.70 -6.00
C ALA A 171 -20.81 9.48 -6.93
N GLU A 172 -22.01 9.15 -7.42
CA GLU A 172 -22.24 7.96 -8.25
C GLU A 172 -21.33 7.93 -9.48
N ASP A 173 -21.11 9.06 -10.14
CA ASP A 173 -20.25 9.18 -11.32
C ASP A 173 -18.77 8.86 -11.02
N VAL A 174 -18.31 9.17 -9.81
CA VAL A 174 -16.96 8.80 -9.31
C VAL A 174 -16.86 7.29 -9.10
N VAL A 175 -17.88 6.67 -8.50
CA VAL A 175 -17.95 5.21 -8.34
C VAL A 175 -17.97 4.54 -9.73
N GLN A 176 -18.74 5.07 -10.67
CA GLN A 176 -18.77 4.58 -12.05
C GLN A 176 -17.42 4.75 -12.75
N ASP A 177 -16.62 5.78 -12.43
CA ASP A 177 -15.26 5.93 -12.96
C ASP A 177 -14.34 4.81 -12.49
N LEU A 178 -14.37 4.50 -11.18
CA LEU A 178 -13.65 3.37 -10.61
C LEU A 178 -14.03 2.06 -11.31
N VAL A 179 -15.33 1.79 -11.44
CA VAL A 179 -15.83 0.56 -12.08
C VAL A 179 -15.38 0.48 -13.54
N ARG A 180 -15.49 1.58 -14.30
CA ARG A 180 -15.04 1.64 -15.70
C ARG A 180 -13.56 1.31 -15.85
N ARG A 181 -12.70 1.84 -14.98
CA ARG A 181 -11.25 1.57 -14.97
C ARG A 181 -10.94 0.12 -14.64
N VAL A 182 -11.61 -0.47 -13.65
CA VAL A 182 -11.45 -1.89 -13.29
C VAL A 182 -11.87 -2.80 -14.45
N VAL A 183 -13.03 -2.56 -15.06
CA VAL A 183 -13.51 -3.34 -16.22
C VAL A 183 -12.57 -3.17 -17.41
N GLY A 184 -12.10 -1.96 -17.67
CA GLY A 184 -11.11 -1.68 -18.72
C GLY A 184 -9.80 -2.44 -18.51
N TYR A 185 -9.31 -2.49 -17.27
CA TYR A 185 -8.11 -3.25 -16.92
C TYR A 185 -8.29 -4.76 -17.12
N ILE A 186 -9.42 -5.33 -16.69
CA ILE A 186 -9.73 -6.75 -16.90
C ILE A 186 -9.79 -7.06 -18.40
N GLY A 187 -10.46 -6.22 -19.19
CA GLY A 187 -10.52 -6.40 -20.65
C GLY A 187 -9.13 -6.40 -21.31
N ARG A 188 -8.21 -5.57 -20.80
CA ARG A 188 -6.81 -5.50 -21.25
C ARG A 188 -5.93 -6.68 -20.79
N ILE A 189 -6.33 -7.37 -19.72
CA ILE A 189 -5.72 -8.67 -19.36
C ILE A 189 -6.21 -9.73 -20.33
N ASP A 190 -7.52 -9.81 -20.56
CA ASP A 190 -8.14 -10.84 -21.40
C ASP A 190 -7.66 -10.79 -22.86
N ASP A 191 -7.37 -9.60 -23.39
CA ASP A 191 -6.83 -9.41 -24.74
C ASP A 191 -5.29 -9.49 -24.83
N GLY A 192 -4.61 -9.64 -23.69
CA GLY A 192 -3.15 -9.75 -23.59
C GLY A 192 -2.38 -8.44 -23.78
N SER A 193 -3.04 -7.29 -23.85
CA SER A 193 -2.39 -5.98 -24.09
C SER A 193 -1.50 -5.49 -22.95
N LEU A 194 -1.62 -6.09 -21.76
CA LEU A 194 -0.77 -5.80 -20.59
C LEU A 194 0.33 -6.84 -20.35
N MET A 195 0.41 -7.90 -21.15
CA MET A 195 1.42 -8.94 -20.99
C MET A 195 2.74 -8.46 -21.59
N THR A 196 3.83 -8.53 -20.83
CA THR A 196 5.17 -8.32 -21.38
C THR A 196 5.50 -9.50 -22.27
N THR A 197 5.61 -9.26 -23.59
CA THR A 197 6.11 -10.26 -24.52
C THR A 197 7.53 -10.62 -24.10
N THR A 198 7.71 -11.80 -23.53
CA THR A 198 9.04 -12.34 -23.30
C THR A 198 9.62 -12.66 -24.66
N SER A 199 10.33 -11.70 -25.27
CA SER A 199 11.15 -11.96 -26.44
C SER A 199 12.20 -13.01 -26.09
N ALA A 200 12.05 -14.17 -26.72
CA ALA A 200 13.06 -15.19 -27.02
C ALA A 200 14.01 -15.60 -25.87
N ARG A 201 13.73 -16.76 -25.25
CA ARG A 201 14.82 -17.67 -24.87
C ARG A 201 15.25 -18.43 -26.13
N ILE A 202 16.40 -18.07 -26.69
CA ILE A 202 17.21 -18.92 -27.56
C ILE A 202 18.08 -19.80 -26.67
#